data_AF-A0A0G3HK84-F1
#
_entry.id   AF-A0A0G3HK84-F1
#
_cell.length_a   1.000
_cell.length_b   1.000
_cell.length_c   1.000
_cell.angle_alpha   90.00
_cell.angle_beta   90.00
_cell.angle_gamma   90.00
#
_symmetry.space_group_name_H-M   'P 1'
#
loop_
_entity.id
_entity.type
_entity.pdbx_description
1 polymer ?
#
loop_
_entity_poly.entity_id
_entity_poly.type
_entity_poly.pdbx_seq_one_letter_code
_entity_poly.pdbx_strand_id
1 'polypeptide(L)'
;MHTYFNDARTPVLLTCRIRTAQDFYSALASAVRAPKRTSGPEAAPVPTNLDGLADLIKEAQITKIICSDTKLPEQDSLAVRRVLADLDVTLVR
;
A
#
# COMPACT_ATOMS: atom_id res chain seq x y z
N MET A 1 10.50 -23.77 -23.61
CA MET A 1 9.24 -23.48 -22.91
C MET A 1 9.57 -22.47 -21.82
N HIS A 2 9.36 -21.17 -22.10
CA HIS A 2 9.74 -20.09 -21.20
C HIS A 2 8.60 -19.91 -20.19
N THR A 3 8.71 -20.59 -19.05
CA THR A 3 7.81 -20.36 -17.91
C THR A 3 8.20 -19.00 -17.33
N TYR A 4 7.58 -17.92 -17.83
CA TYR A 4 7.61 -16.65 -17.12
C TYR A 4 6.94 -16.91 -15.78
N PHE A 5 7.75 -17.04 -14.73
CA PHE A 5 7.27 -16.77 -13.38
C PHE A 5 6.58 -15.42 -13.48
N ASN A 6 5.26 -15.41 -13.32
CA ASN A 6 4.50 -14.19 -13.08
C ASN A 6 4.86 -13.71 -11.68
N ASP A 7 6.11 -13.30 -11.49
CA ASP A 7 6.63 -12.48 -10.41
C ASP A 7 6.07 -11.07 -10.64
N ALA A 8 4.73 -10.95 -10.70
CA ALA A 8 4.00 -9.71 -10.87
C ALA A 8 4.06 -8.93 -9.57
N ARG A 9 5.28 -8.63 -9.15
CA ARG A 9 5.62 -7.65 -8.14
C ARG A 9 5.00 -6.35 -8.59
N THR A 10 3.92 -5.93 -7.93
CA THR A 10 3.20 -4.72 -8.32
C THR A 10 3.85 -3.54 -7.61
N PRO A 11 4.61 -2.67 -8.32
CA PRO A 11 5.06 -1.42 -7.73
C PRO A 11 3.88 -0.44 -7.68
N VAL A 12 3.65 0.14 -6.50
CA VAL A 12 2.61 1.15 -6.30
C VAL A 12 3.25 2.52 -6.18
N LEU A 13 2.81 3.48 -6.99
CA LEU A 13 3.23 4.87 -6.93
C LEU A 13 2.15 5.70 -6.23
N LEU A 14 2.51 6.32 -5.11
CA LEU A 14 1.68 7.26 -4.37
C LEU A 14 2.18 8.69 -4.65
N THR A 15 1.40 9.41 -5.45
CA THR A 15 1.65 10.83 -5.79
C THR A 15 0.93 11.81 -4.87
N CYS A 16 0.06 11.31 -3.99
CA CYS A 16 -0.67 12.12 -3.01
C CYS A 16 0.22 12.54 -1.83
N ARG A 17 -0.13 13.66 -1.18
CA ARG A 17 0.54 14.11 0.04
C ARG A 17 0.17 13.21 1.21
N ILE A 18 1.16 12.53 1.78
CA ILE A 18 0.96 11.65 2.94
C ILE A 18 1.38 12.40 4.20
N ARG A 19 0.42 12.80 5.03
CA ARG A 19 0.65 13.54 6.29
C ARG A 19 0.38 12.68 7.52
N THR A 20 -0.49 11.68 7.40
CA THR A 20 -0.89 10.77 8.47
C THR A 20 -0.84 9.31 8.00
N ALA A 21 -0.79 8.36 8.94
CA ALA A 21 -0.88 6.94 8.59
C ALA A 21 -2.18 6.63 7.83
N GLN A 22 -3.29 7.30 8.17
CA GLN A 22 -4.56 7.14 7.46
C GLN A 22 -4.51 7.63 6.02
N ASP A 23 -3.79 8.72 5.72
CA ASP A 23 -3.55 9.17 4.34
C ASP A 23 -2.79 8.09 3.56
N PHE A 24 -1.80 7.46 4.18
CA PHE A 24 -1.04 6.38 3.57
C PHE A 24 -1.93 5.18 3.24
N TYR A 25 -2.73 4.73 4.21
CA TYR A 25 -3.68 3.62 4.05
C TYR A 25 -4.69 3.90 2.94
N SER A 26 -5.26 5.10 2.93
CA SER A 26 -6.24 5.54 1.94
C SER A 26 -5.64 5.65 0.54
N ALA A 27 -4.45 6.23 0.43
CA ALA A 27 -3.74 6.36 -0.84
C ALA A 27 -3.36 4.99 -1.41
N LEU A 28 -2.89 4.07 -0.57
CA LEU A 28 -2.56 2.72 -0.99
C LEU A 28 -3.80 1.94 -1.41
N ALA A 29 -4.87 1.97 -0.60
CA ALA A 29 -6.14 1.33 -0.94
C ALA A 29 -6.70 1.88 -2.26
N SER A 30 -6.62 3.20 -2.47
CA SER A 30 -7.06 3.84 -3.71
C SER A 30 -6.22 3.40 -4.92
N ALA A 31 -4.89 3.37 -4.77
CA ALA A 31 -3.97 2.97 -5.84
C ALA A 31 -4.12 1.49 -6.24
N VAL A 32 -4.36 0.62 -5.28
CA VAL A 32 -4.58 -0.81 -5.49
C VAL A 32 -5.97 -1.10 -6.07
N ARG A 33 -6.99 -0.32 -5.68
CA ARG A 33 -8.41 -0.61 -5.99
C ARG A 33 -8.97 0.15 -7.21
N ALA A 34 -8.21 1.01 -7.89
CA ALA A 34 -8.70 1.77 -9.05
C ALA A 34 -8.88 0.92 -10.34
N PRO A 35 -9.87 1.23 -11.20
CA PRO A 35 -11.30 1.36 -10.95
C PRO A 35 -12.00 0.06 -11.40
N LYS A 36 -11.90 -1.02 -10.64
CA LYS A 36 -12.88 -2.11 -10.80
C LYS A 36 -14.16 -1.60 -10.15
N ARG A 37 -15.03 -0.97 -10.94
CA ARG A 37 -16.31 -0.34 -10.56
C ARG A 37 -16.99 -1.04 -9.37
N THR A 38 -16.72 -0.57 -8.16
CA THR A 38 -17.55 -0.83 -6.99
C THR A 38 -17.84 0.53 -6.34
N SER A 39 -18.47 1.42 -7.11
CA SER A 39 -19.19 2.58 -6.57
C SER A 39 -20.52 2.15 -5.96
N GLY A 40 -20.49 1.06 -5.18
CA GLY A 40 -21.60 0.49 -4.44
C GLY A 40 -21.19 0.27 -2.99
N PRO A 41 -22.13 -0.08 -2.09
CA PRO A 41 -21.89 -0.30 -0.65
C PRO A 41 -20.89 -1.44 -0.33
N GLU A 42 -20.32 -2.08 -1.35
CA GLU A 42 -19.33 -3.15 -1.30
C GLU A 42 -17.88 -2.64 -1.49
N ALA A 43 -17.67 -1.32 -1.57
CA ALA A 43 -16.33 -0.74 -1.55
C ALA A 43 -15.62 -1.19 -0.27
N ALA A 44 -14.65 -2.10 -0.42
CA ALA A 44 -13.92 -2.65 0.71
C ALA A 44 -13.41 -1.52 1.62
N PRO A 45 -13.52 -1.64 2.95
CA PRO A 45 -13.15 -0.59 3.87
C PRO A 45 -11.67 -0.23 3.69
N VAL A 46 -11.35 1.05 3.87
CA VAL A 46 -9.96 1.50 3.96
C VAL A 46 -9.39 0.92 5.25
N PRO A 47 -8.16 0.35 5.23
CA PRO A 47 -7.57 -0.13 6.46
C PRO A 47 -7.43 1.02 7.47
N THR A 48 -7.82 0.76 8.71
CA THR A 48 -7.74 1.72 9.83
C THR A 48 -6.55 1.45 10.74
N ASN A 49 -5.97 0.25 10.66
CA ASN A 49 -4.87 -0.23 11.50
C ASN A 49 -3.77 -0.90 10.66
N LEU A 50 -2.61 -1.12 11.29
CA LEU A 50 -1.43 -1.75 10.68
C LEU A 50 -1.70 -3.17 10.14
N ASP A 51 -2.50 -3.97 10.83
CA ASP A 51 -2.88 -5.32 10.37
C ASP A 51 -3.70 -5.27 9.08
N GLY A 52 -4.62 -4.31 8.98
CA GLY A 52 -5.39 -4.10 7.76
C GLY A 52 -4.51 -3.60 6.60
N LEU A 53 -3.48 -2.81 6.89
CA LEU A 53 -2.48 -2.43 5.89
C LEU A 53 -1.70 -3.67 5.41
N ALA A 54 -1.28 -4.54 6.33
CA ALA A 54 -0.54 -5.75 6.01
C ALA A 54 -1.36 -6.70 5.13
N ASP A 55 -2.64 -6.88 5.45
CA ASP A 55 -3.56 -7.69 4.66
C ASP A 55 -3.71 -7.14 3.24
N LEU A 56 -3.97 -5.84 3.11
CA LEU A 56 -4.09 -5.17 1.80
C LEU A 56 -2.83 -5.33 0.94
N ILE A 57 -1.64 -5.22 1.55
CA ILE A 57 -0.36 -5.40 0.86
C ILE A 57 -0.20 -6.83 0.34
N LYS A 58 -0.55 -7.82 1.16
CA LYS A 58 -0.49 -9.24 0.81
C LYS A 58 -1.49 -9.58 -0.29
N GLU A 59 -2.75 -9.16 -0.13
CA GLU A 59 -3.83 -9.36 -1.11
C GLU A 59 -3.45 -8.79 -2.47
N ALA A 60 -2.86 -7.59 -2.48
CA ALA A 60 -2.46 -6.89 -3.70
C ALA A 60 -1.07 -7.30 -4.24
N GLN A 61 -0.36 -8.20 -3.55
CA GLN A 61 0.99 -8.67 -3.90
C GLN A 61 1.96 -7.50 -4.16
N ILE A 62 1.88 -6.47 -3.33
CA ILE A 62 2.73 -5.27 -3.44
C ILE A 62 4.11 -5.63 -2.93
N THR A 63 5.14 -5.27 -3.68
CA THR A 63 6.54 -5.48 -3.27
C THR A 63 7.35 -4.20 -3.21
N LYS A 64 6.81 -3.12 -3.80
CA LYS A 64 7.46 -1.82 -3.82
C LYS A 64 6.43 -0.72 -3.73
N ILE A 65 6.63 0.22 -2.82
CA ILE A 65 5.80 1.41 -2.67
C ILE A 65 6.71 2.62 -2.86
N ILE A 66 6.36 3.49 -3.78
CA ILE A 66 7.09 4.72 -4.10
C ILE A 66 6.22 5.88 -3.67
N CYS A 67 6.68 6.68 -2.71
CA CYS A 67 5.94 7.83 -2.19
C CYS A 67 6.64 9.12 -2.56
N SER A 68 6.04 9.93 -3.42
CA SER A 68 6.67 11.20 -3.85
C SER A 68 6.64 12.30 -2.80
N ASP A 69 5.61 12.37 -1.95
CA ASP A 69 5.49 13.40 -0.91
C ASP A 69 4.99 12.77 0.40
N THR A 70 5.92 12.21 1.17
CA THR A 70 5.63 11.65 2.51
C THR A 70 6.23 12.49 3.63
N LYS A 71 5.36 12.96 4.52
CA LYS A 71 5.69 13.68 5.76
C LYS A 71 4.94 13.06 6.94
N LEU A 72 5.09 11.74 7.08
CA LEU A 72 4.58 11.02 8.24
C LEU A 72 5.33 11.42 9.51
N PRO A 73 4.66 11.46 10.68
CA PRO A 73 5.34 11.54 11.98
C PRO A 73 6.32 10.39 12.14
N GLU A 74 7.42 10.59 12.88
CA GLU A 74 8.46 9.56 13.04
C GLU A 74 7.92 8.26 13.65
N GLN A 75 7.00 8.36 14.61
CA GLN A 75 6.39 7.19 15.26
C GLN A 75 5.57 6.36 14.28
N ASP A 76 4.69 6.99 13.50
CA ASP A 76 3.90 6.32 12.46
C ASP A 76 4.79 5.77 11.34
N SER A 77 5.80 6.55 10.93
CA SER A 77 6.76 6.13 9.90
C SER A 77 7.49 4.85 10.30
N LEU A 78 7.90 4.74 11.57
CA LEU A 78 8.60 3.57 12.08
C LEU A 78 7.67 2.35 12.13
N ALA A 79 6.41 2.54 12.56
CA ALA A 79 5.42 1.48 12.61
C ALA A 79 5.08 0.94 11.21
N VAL A 80 4.84 1.83 10.24
CA VAL A 80 4.59 1.46 8.83
C VAL A 80 5.81 0.74 8.26
N ARG A 81 7.03 1.28 8.45
CA ARG A 81 8.26 0.65 7.94
C ARG A 81 8.49 -0.75 8.53
N ARG A 82 8.12 -0.99 9.79
CA ARG A 82 8.20 -2.33 10.40
C ARG A 82 7.28 -3.32 9.70
N VAL A 83 6.04 -2.94 9.45
CA VAL A 83 5.09 -3.79 8.70
C VAL A 83 5.59 -4.05 7.29
N LEU A 84 6.08 -3.01 6.59
CA LEU A 84 6.61 -3.18 5.24
C LEU A 84 7.83 -4.12 5.23
N ALA A 85 8.74 -4.01 6.20
CA ALA A 85 9.90 -4.88 6.32
C ALA A 85 9.52 -6.34 6.63
N ASP A 86 8.50 -6.58 7.46
CA ASP A 86 7.97 -7.92 7.73
C ASP A 86 7.43 -8.60 6.46
N LEU A 87 6.88 -7.78 5.54
CA LEU A 87 6.30 -8.23 4.27
C LEU A 87 7.27 -8.20 3.09
N ASP A 88 8.56 -7.95 3.33
CA ASP A 88 9.60 -7.77 2.30
C ASP A 88 9.25 -6.66 1.27
N VAL A 89 8.50 -5.64 1.70
CA VAL A 89 8.09 -4.52 0.85
C VAL A 89 9.07 -3.37 0.97
N THR A 90 9.58 -2.93 -0.17
CA THR A 90 10.50 -1.78 -0.23
C THR A 90 9.71 -0.49 -0.29
N LEU A 91 9.86 0.36 0.73
CA LEU A 91 9.39 1.75 0.70
C LEU A 91 10.47 2.68 0.15
N VAL A 92 10.18 3.33 -0.97
CA VAL A 92 11.02 4.36 -1.58
C VAL A 92 10.36 5.72 -1.41
N ARG A 93 11.15 6.71 -1.05
CA ARG A 93 10.76 8.12 -1.01
C ARG A 93 11.55 8.91 -2.05
#